data_AF-A0A0U1DRZ6-F1
#
_entry.id   AF-A0A0U1DRZ6-F1
#
_cell.length_a   1.000
_cell.length_b   1.000
_cell.length_c   1.000
_cell.angle_alpha   90.00
_cell.angle_beta   90.00
_cell.angle_gamma   90.00
#
_symmetry.space_group_name_H-M   'P 1'
#
loop_
_entity.id
_entity.type
_entity.pdbx_description
1 polymer ?
#
loop_
_entity_poly.entity_id
_entity_poly.type
_entity_poly.pdbx_seq_one_letter_code
_entity_poly.pdbx_strand_id
1 'polypeptide(L)'
;MVQVLPDRVDDTAPGYLKNREGLSAQLDTIAEQLALVNGGGGAKYVARHHKRGKLLVRERIELMLDPDTAFLELCPFAAWGSKFPVGGSVVVGIGVVEGIESMIIAHDPTVRGGASNPYTFRKVFRGMAIARENRLPIINIVESGGATCPHRQRSSCPADSCSTT
;
A
#
# COMPACT_ATOMS: atom_id res chain seq x y z
N MET A 1 -1.24 14.63 -38.88
CA MET A 1 0.01 13.91 -39.23
C MET A 1 0.64 13.49 -37.92
N VAL A 2 0.70 12.19 -37.60
CA VAL A 2 1.29 11.70 -36.35
C VAL A 2 2.80 11.51 -36.59
N GLN A 3 3.62 12.21 -35.82
CA GLN A 3 5.08 12.07 -35.88
C GLN A 3 5.48 10.79 -35.12
N VAL A 4 5.98 9.78 -35.84
CA VAL A 4 6.42 8.51 -35.25
C VAL A 4 7.88 8.66 -34.81
N LEU A 5 8.17 8.33 -33.55
CA LEU A 5 9.57 8.23 -33.09
C LEU A 5 10.19 6.94 -33.66
N PRO A 6 11.34 7.01 -34.34
CA PRO A 6 12.05 5.81 -34.78
C PRO A 6 12.69 5.12 -33.57
N ASP A 7 12.52 3.79 -33.47
CA ASP A 7 13.30 2.99 -32.55
C ASP A 7 14.76 2.93 -33.04
N ARG A 8 15.68 3.27 -32.15
CA ARG A 8 17.13 3.31 -32.41
C ARG A 8 17.90 2.43 -31.43
N VAL A 9 17.19 1.62 -30.65
CA VAL A 9 17.78 0.74 -29.65
C VAL A 9 18.15 -0.59 -30.31
N ASP A 10 19.42 -0.98 -30.19
CA ASP A 10 19.90 -2.32 -30.55
C ASP A 10 19.88 -3.19 -29.28
N ASP A 11 19.02 -4.19 -29.26
CA ASP A 11 18.81 -5.10 -28.11
C ASP A 11 19.85 -6.23 -28.02
N THR A 12 20.71 -6.36 -29.02
CA THR A 12 21.82 -7.33 -29.05
C THR A 12 23.16 -6.70 -28.69
N ALA A 13 23.26 -5.38 -28.72
CA ALA A 13 24.48 -4.66 -28.41
C ALA A 13 24.99 -4.98 -26.99
N PRO A 14 26.31 -5.17 -26.78
CA PRO A 14 26.87 -5.50 -25.47
C PRO A 14 26.50 -4.49 -24.36
N GLY A 15 26.39 -3.20 -24.72
CA GLY A 15 25.96 -2.15 -23.79
C GLY A 15 24.50 -2.31 -23.35
N TYR A 16 23.60 -2.68 -24.28
CA TYR A 16 22.19 -2.96 -23.95
C TYR A 16 22.08 -4.17 -23.02
N LEU A 17 22.77 -5.26 -23.34
CA LEU A 17 22.72 -6.49 -22.54
C LEU A 17 23.23 -6.25 -21.11
N LYS A 18 24.32 -5.49 -20.95
CA LYS A 18 24.84 -5.10 -19.64
C LYS A 18 23.87 -4.22 -18.86
N ASN A 19 23.23 -3.25 -19.52
CA ASN A 19 22.23 -2.39 -18.88
C ASN A 19 21.00 -3.18 -18.46
N ARG A 20 20.55 -4.11 -19.31
CA ARG A 20 19.43 -5.02 -19.02
C ARG A 20 19.75 -5.88 -17.82
N GLU A 21 20.92 -6.50 -17.77
CA GLU A 21 21.35 -7.32 -16.62
C GLU A 21 21.38 -6.50 -15.32
N GLY A 22 21.94 -5.29 -15.36
CA GLY A 22 21.96 -4.40 -14.20
C GLY A 22 20.56 -3.98 -13.72
N LEU A 23 19.65 -3.69 -14.64
CA LEU A 23 18.26 -3.35 -14.31
C LEU A 23 17.49 -4.57 -13.78
N SER A 24 17.67 -5.74 -14.38
CA SER A 24 17.03 -6.98 -13.92
C SER A 24 17.39 -7.29 -12.47
N ALA A 25 18.66 -7.15 -12.08
CA ALA A 25 19.08 -7.35 -10.69
C ALA A 25 18.39 -6.38 -9.70
N GLN A 26 18.11 -5.15 -10.13
CA GLN A 26 17.35 -4.19 -9.33
C GLN A 26 15.86 -4.57 -9.24
N LEU A 27 15.28 -5.05 -10.34
CA LEU A 27 13.90 -5.54 -10.36
C LEU A 27 13.73 -6.76 -9.43
N ASP A 28 14.71 -7.66 -9.38
CA ASP A 28 14.71 -8.79 -8.46
C ASP A 28 14.67 -8.31 -7.00
N THR A 29 15.48 -7.30 -6.66
CA THR A 29 15.47 -6.69 -5.32
C THR A 29 14.09 -6.10 -4.99
N ILE A 30 13.44 -5.43 -5.95
CA ILE A 30 12.09 -4.88 -5.78
C ILE A 30 11.08 -6.02 -5.58
N ALA A 31 11.18 -7.09 -6.37
CA ALA A 31 10.29 -8.25 -6.30
C ALA A 31 10.37 -8.95 -4.93
N GLU A 32 11.57 -9.10 -4.38
CA GLU A 32 11.78 -9.64 -3.02
C GLU A 32 11.06 -8.81 -1.96
N GLN A 33 11.18 -7.48 -2.03
CA GLN A 33 10.51 -6.60 -1.08
C GLN A 33 8.98 -6.63 -1.27
N LEU A 34 8.48 -6.75 -2.50
CA LEU A 34 7.05 -6.93 -2.76
C LEU A 34 6.52 -8.23 -2.18
N ALA A 35 7.29 -9.33 -2.29
CA ALA A 35 6.91 -10.60 -1.70
C ALA A 35 6.75 -10.49 -0.17
N LEU A 36 7.63 -9.75 0.51
CA LEU A 36 7.51 -9.49 1.95
C LEU A 36 6.26 -8.67 2.28
N VAL A 37 5.95 -7.64 1.49
CA VAL A 37 4.75 -6.81 1.67
C VAL A 37 3.47 -7.63 1.42
N ASN A 38 3.47 -8.50 0.41
CA ASN A 38 2.34 -9.38 0.10
C ASN A 38 2.14 -10.46 1.15
N GLY A 39 3.21 -10.90 1.80
CA GLY A 39 3.15 -11.83 2.93
C GLY A 39 2.54 -11.26 4.21
N GLY A 40 2.29 -9.95 4.28
CA GLY A 40 1.67 -9.27 5.42
C GLY A 40 2.45 -9.49 6.72
N GLY A 41 1.75 -9.93 7.77
CA GLY A 41 2.37 -10.28 9.06
C GLY A 41 3.16 -11.58 9.07
N GLY A 42 3.16 -12.35 7.97
CA GLY A 42 3.76 -13.67 7.84
C GLY A 42 2.76 -14.82 7.98
N ALA A 43 3.14 -16.00 7.46
CA ALA A 43 2.26 -17.16 7.28
C ALA A 43 1.49 -17.58 8.55
N LYS A 44 2.12 -17.49 9.73
CA LYS A 44 1.48 -17.81 11.03
C LYS A 44 0.29 -16.90 11.33
N TYR A 45 0.42 -15.59 11.08
CA TYR A 45 -0.63 -14.61 11.36
C TYR A 45 -1.74 -14.66 10.32
N VAL A 46 -1.37 -14.89 9.05
CA VAL A 46 -2.30 -15.15 7.95
C VAL A 46 -3.18 -16.36 8.25
N ALA A 47 -2.59 -17.51 8.57
CA ALA A 47 -3.34 -18.72 8.92
C ALA A 47 -4.24 -18.52 10.15
N ARG A 48 -3.77 -17.79 11.17
CA ARG A 48 -4.59 -17.44 12.33
C ARG A 48 -5.77 -16.55 11.95
N HIS A 49 -5.58 -15.61 11.00
CA HIS A 49 -6.65 -14.73 10.55
C HIS A 49 -7.74 -15.51 9.79
N HIS A 50 -7.33 -16.38 8.86
CA HIS A 50 -8.25 -17.29 8.15
C HIS A 50 -8.99 -18.23 9.09
N LYS A 51 -8.33 -18.78 10.12
CA LYS A 51 -8.97 -19.67 11.10
C LYS A 51 -10.12 -18.97 11.85
N ARG A 52 -10.13 -17.63 11.92
CA ARG A 52 -11.22 -16.84 12.51
C ARG A 52 -12.36 -16.57 11.53
N GLY A 53 -12.33 -17.13 10.32
CA GLY A 53 -13.30 -16.89 9.26
C GLY A 53 -13.21 -15.49 8.67
N LYS A 54 -12.05 -14.82 8.81
CA LYS A 54 -11.83 -13.46 8.29
C LYS A 54 -10.94 -13.49 7.06
N LEU A 55 -11.33 -12.71 6.07
CA LEU A 55 -10.54 -12.46 4.86
C LEU A 55 -9.36 -11.53 5.16
N LEU A 56 -8.25 -11.74 4.46
CA LEU A 56 -7.10 -10.84 4.46
C LEU A 56 -7.46 -9.50 3.80
N VAL A 57 -6.66 -8.48 4.07
CA VAL A 57 -6.88 -7.14 3.51
C VAL A 57 -6.88 -7.15 1.98
N ARG A 58 -5.96 -7.89 1.35
CA ARG A 58 -5.84 -7.98 -0.11
C ARG A 58 -6.99 -8.76 -0.74
N GLU A 59 -7.43 -9.84 -0.09
CA GLU A 59 -8.59 -10.60 -0.52
C GLU A 59 -9.88 -9.77 -0.44
N ARG A 60 -10.02 -8.92 0.59
CA ARG A 60 -11.16 -7.98 0.68
C ARG A 60 -11.15 -6.94 -0.43
N ILE A 61 -9.97 -6.43 -0.78
CA ILE A 61 -9.83 -5.49 -1.89
C ILE A 61 -10.21 -6.19 -3.19
N GLU A 62 -9.65 -7.39 -3.45
CA GLU A 62 -9.93 -8.16 -4.66
C GLU A 62 -11.42 -8.48 -4.82
N LEU A 63 -12.13 -8.82 -3.75
CA LEU A 63 -13.58 -9.07 -3.79
C LEU A 63 -14.43 -7.82 -3.94
N MET A 64 -13.88 -6.65 -3.60
CA MET A 64 -14.59 -5.37 -3.68
C MET A 64 -14.40 -4.70 -5.03
N LEU A 65 -13.29 -4.98 -5.72
CA LEU A 65 -13.01 -4.43 -7.04
C LEU A 65 -13.89 -5.10 -8.09
N ASP A 66 -14.21 -4.32 -9.12
CA ASP A 66 -14.91 -4.83 -10.28
C ASP A 66 -14.01 -5.86 -11.01
N PRO A 67 -14.58 -6.98 -11.52
CA PRO A 67 -13.81 -7.98 -12.26
C PRO A 67 -13.06 -7.37 -13.45
N ASP A 68 -11.86 -7.87 -13.71
CA ASP A 68 -10.98 -7.43 -14.81
C ASP A 68 -10.56 -5.95 -14.76
N THR A 69 -10.70 -5.28 -13.61
CA THR A 69 -10.23 -3.91 -13.42
C THR A 69 -8.84 -3.85 -12.80
N ALA A 70 -8.10 -2.80 -13.14
CA ALA A 70 -6.76 -2.59 -12.62
C ALA A 70 -6.82 -2.05 -11.17
N PHE A 71 -5.87 -2.49 -10.35
CA PHE A 71 -5.61 -1.94 -9.03
C PHE A 71 -4.21 -1.33 -8.97
N LEU A 72 -4.14 -0.02 -8.75
CA LEU A 72 -2.88 0.70 -8.56
C LEU A 72 -2.58 0.82 -7.07
N GLU A 73 -1.70 -0.05 -6.55
CA GLU A 73 -1.22 0.06 -5.18
C GLU A 73 -0.24 1.23 -5.03
N LEU A 74 -0.47 2.06 -4.01
CA LEU A 74 0.34 3.23 -3.68
C LEU A 74 1.27 2.93 -2.51
N CYS A 75 2.54 3.31 -2.66
CA CYS A 75 3.58 3.21 -1.63
C CYS A 75 3.66 1.81 -0.95
N PRO A 76 3.78 0.69 -1.70
CA PRO A 76 3.92 -0.64 -1.11
C PRO A 76 5.16 -0.76 -0.21
N PHE A 77 6.25 -0.05 -0.53
CA PHE A 77 7.50 -0.06 0.23
C PHE A 77 7.54 0.94 1.40
N ALA A 78 6.40 1.43 1.88
CA ALA A 78 6.38 2.31 3.04
C ALA A 78 7.09 1.65 4.23
N ALA A 79 7.91 2.41 4.95
CA ALA A 79 8.75 1.93 6.06
C ALA A 79 9.90 0.97 5.69
N TRP A 80 10.23 0.81 4.40
CA TRP A 80 11.44 0.08 3.97
C TRP A 80 12.71 0.73 4.55
N GLY A 81 13.66 -0.11 5.00
CA GLY A 81 14.88 0.35 5.70
C GLY A 81 14.67 0.83 7.15
N SER A 82 13.46 0.70 7.71
CA SER A 82 13.16 1.09 9.09
C SER A 82 13.03 -0.11 10.03
N LYS A 83 12.79 0.15 11.33
CA LYS A 83 12.49 -0.89 12.34
C LYS A 83 11.05 -1.42 12.29
N PHE A 84 10.22 -0.86 11.42
CA PHE A 84 8.82 -1.24 11.25
C PHE A 84 8.64 -2.20 10.07
N PRO A 85 7.57 -3.00 10.06
CA PRO A 85 7.23 -3.83 8.91
C PRO A 85 7.04 -2.98 7.65
N VAL A 86 7.59 -3.47 6.53
CA VAL A 86 7.41 -2.86 5.20
C VAL A 86 5.91 -2.90 4.82
N GLY A 87 5.44 -1.88 4.12
CA GLY A 87 4.02 -1.69 3.79
C GLY A 87 3.26 -0.82 4.79
N GLY A 88 3.79 -0.62 6.00
CA GLY A 88 3.20 0.29 6.97
C GLY A 88 1.85 -0.17 7.53
N SER A 89 1.58 -1.48 7.56
CA SER A 89 0.34 -2.09 8.08
C SER A 89 -0.96 -1.62 7.41
N VAL A 90 -0.87 -1.02 6.21
CA VAL A 90 -2.02 -0.51 5.46
C VAL A 90 -1.76 -0.64 3.96
N VAL A 91 -2.75 -1.15 3.24
CA VAL A 91 -2.80 -1.15 1.78
C VAL A 91 -3.57 0.10 1.36
N VAL A 92 -2.97 0.91 0.50
CA VAL A 92 -3.59 2.11 -0.07
C VAL A 92 -3.47 1.99 -1.56
N GLY A 93 -4.54 2.23 -2.31
CA GLY A 93 -4.49 2.12 -3.76
C GLY A 93 -5.72 2.73 -4.42
N ILE A 94 -5.68 2.80 -5.75
CA ILE A 94 -6.80 3.23 -6.58
C ILE A 94 -7.30 2.00 -7.31
N GLY A 95 -8.62 1.79 -7.29
CA GLY A 95 -9.25 0.74 -8.07
C GLY A 95 -10.68 1.11 -8.42
N VAL A 96 -11.31 0.30 -9.26
CA VAL A 96 -12.66 0.54 -9.76
C VAL A 96 -13.65 -0.26 -8.92
N VAL A 97 -14.66 0.42 -8.39
CA VAL A 97 -15.77 -0.18 -7.63
C VAL A 97 -17.07 0.36 -8.21
N GLU A 98 -17.93 -0.53 -8.71
CA GLU A 98 -19.21 -0.18 -9.35
C GLU A 98 -19.02 0.85 -10.50
N GLY A 99 -17.96 0.67 -11.30
CA GLY A 99 -17.59 1.55 -12.41
C GLY A 99 -16.95 2.88 -12.00
N ILE A 100 -16.66 3.09 -10.71
CA ILE A 100 -16.12 4.34 -10.17
C ILE A 100 -14.69 4.14 -9.65
N GLU A 101 -13.75 4.92 -10.17
CA GLU A 101 -12.39 4.99 -9.63
C GLU A 101 -12.41 5.54 -8.21
N SER A 102 -12.03 4.70 -7.25
CA SER A 102 -12.10 5.00 -5.83
C SER A 102 -10.74 4.81 -5.17
N MET A 103 -10.42 5.71 -4.24
CA MET A 103 -9.29 5.56 -3.34
C MET A 103 -9.65 4.55 -2.25
N ILE A 104 -8.93 3.45 -2.19
CA ILE A 104 -9.11 2.39 -1.21
C ILE A 104 -8.02 2.50 -0.17
N ILE A 105 -8.41 2.58 1.10
CA ILE A 105 -7.52 2.54 2.26
C ILE A 105 -7.96 1.37 3.12
N ALA A 106 -7.09 0.39 3.30
CA ALA A 106 -7.44 -0.84 4.00
C ALA A 106 -6.33 -1.26 4.97
N HIS A 107 -6.68 -1.40 6.24
CA HIS A 107 -5.71 -1.76 7.28
C HIS A 107 -5.47 -3.28 7.31
N ASP A 108 -4.21 -3.68 7.46
CA ASP A 108 -3.84 -5.09 7.56
C ASP A 108 -3.76 -5.55 9.03
N PRO A 109 -4.73 -6.31 9.55
CA PRO A 109 -4.71 -6.80 10.93
C PRO A 109 -3.63 -7.85 11.19
N THR A 110 -3.03 -8.45 10.15
CA THR A 110 -1.98 -9.45 10.32
C THR A 110 -0.65 -8.82 10.70
N VAL A 111 -0.40 -7.58 10.28
CA VAL A 111 0.84 -6.85 10.57
C VAL A 111 0.72 -6.17 11.94
N ARG A 112 1.33 -6.79 12.96
CA ARG A 112 1.30 -6.29 14.36
C ARG A 112 -0.10 -5.93 14.85
N GLY A 113 -1.15 -6.66 14.42
CA GLY A 113 -2.53 -6.40 14.82
C GLY A 113 -3.18 -5.18 14.15
N GLY A 114 -2.66 -4.72 13.01
CA GLY A 114 -3.13 -3.48 12.36
C GLY A 114 -2.69 -2.23 13.10
N ALA A 115 -1.61 -2.33 13.88
CA ALA A 115 -1.15 -1.21 14.68
C ALA A 115 -0.54 -0.13 13.77
N SER A 116 -1.05 1.10 13.89
CA SER A 116 -0.61 2.24 13.09
C SER A 116 0.76 2.71 13.57
N ASN A 117 1.69 2.84 12.62
CA ASN A 117 3.02 3.41 12.83
C ASN A 117 3.12 4.78 12.15
N PRO A 118 4.19 5.57 12.37
CA PRO A 118 4.33 6.88 11.75
C PRO A 118 4.27 6.86 10.21
N TYR A 119 4.71 5.78 9.58
CA TYR A 119 4.65 5.59 8.13
C TYR A 119 3.23 5.24 7.65
N THR A 120 2.43 4.53 8.46
CA THR A 120 0.99 4.30 8.21
C THR A 120 0.27 5.63 8.04
N PHE A 121 0.44 6.55 8.99
CA PHE A 121 -0.19 7.87 8.92
C PHE A 121 0.25 8.65 7.69
N ARG A 122 1.56 8.68 7.39
CA ARG A 122 2.07 9.35 6.18
C ARG A 122 1.51 8.74 4.90
N LYS A 123 1.40 7.41 4.82
CA LYS A 123 0.86 6.69 3.67
C LYS A 123 -0.63 6.99 3.47
N VAL A 124 -1.42 6.95 4.56
CA VAL A 124 -2.86 7.29 4.54
C VAL A 124 -3.07 8.75 4.14
N PHE A 125 -2.34 9.70 4.74
CA PHE A 125 -2.47 11.11 4.38
C PHE A 125 -2.07 11.37 2.92
N ARG A 126 -1.06 10.67 2.41
CA ARG A 126 -0.71 10.76 0.99
C ARG A 126 -1.84 10.24 0.10
N GLY A 127 -2.47 9.12 0.45
CA GLY A 127 -3.65 8.60 -0.25
C GLY A 127 -4.81 9.59 -0.23
N MET A 128 -5.12 10.17 0.92
CA MET A 128 -6.18 11.18 1.05
C MET A 128 -5.89 12.46 0.25
N ALA A 129 -4.63 12.89 0.19
CA ALA A 129 -4.22 14.03 -0.64
C ALA A 129 -4.46 13.73 -2.13
N ILE A 130 -4.07 12.55 -2.61
CA ILE A 130 -4.31 12.10 -3.99
C ILE A 130 -5.81 12.04 -4.28
N ALA A 131 -6.60 11.48 -3.36
CA ALA A 131 -8.05 11.41 -3.51
C ALA A 131 -8.69 12.79 -3.59
N ARG A 132 -8.22 13.74 -2.77
CA ARG A 132 -8.70 15.14 -2.80
C ARG A 132 -8.35 15.84 -4.12
N GLU A 133 -7.13 15.67 -4.61
CA GLU A 133 -6.66 16.29 -5.86
C GLU A 133 -7.42 15.76 -7.08
N ASN A 134 -7.66 14.45 -7.12
CA ASN A 134 -8.31 13.77 -8.24
C ASN A 134 -9.83 13.58 -8.07
N ARG A 135 -10.40 14.07 -6.95
CA ARG A 135 -11.83 13.94 -6.59
C ARG A 135 -12.32 12.49 -6.55
N LEU A 136 -11.47 11.58 -6.07
CA LEU A 136 -11.81 10.16 -5.92
C LEU A 136 -12.62 9.94 -4.64
N PRO A 137 -13.73 9.19 -4.69
CA PRO A 137 -14.39 8.67 -3.49
C PRO A 137 -13.41 7.87 -2.64
N ILE A 138 -13.53 7.96 -1.31
CA ILE A 138 -12.66 7.23 -0.39
C ILE A 138 -13.45 6.09 0.25
N ILE A 139 -12.97 4.86 0.05
CA ILE A 139 -13.46 3.66 0.73
C ILE A 139 -12.42 3.25 1.76
N ASN A 140 -12.81 3.25 3.04
CA ASN A 140 -11.91 2.93 4.15
C ASN A 140 -12.34 1.64 4.87
N ILE A 141 -11.51 0.60 4.76
CA ILE A 141 -11.70 -0.70 5.42
C ILE A 141 -10.92 -0.68 6.74
N VAL A 142 -11.62 -0.32 7.81
CA VAL A 142 -11.02 -0.13 9.13
C VAL A 142 -11.02 -1.45 9.91
N GLU A 143 -9.83 -2.03 10.06
CA GLU A 143 -9.58 -3.11 11.03
C GLU A 143 -8.23 -2.87 11.71
N SER A 144 -8.17 -1.84 12.56
CA SER A 144 -6.94 -1.45 13.27
C SER A 144 -7.00 -1.86 14.74
N GLY A 145 -5.88 -2.36 15.28
CA GLY A 145 -5.70 -2.61 16.72
C GLY A 145 -5.30 -1.36 17.53
N GLY A 146 -5.25 -0.17 16.92
CA GLY A 146 -4.83 1.10 17.54
C GLY A 146 -3.45 1.60 17.08
N ALA A 147 -2.92 2.65 17.71
CA ALA A 147 -1.58 3.16 17.41
C ALA A 147 -0.49 2.37 18.17
N THR A 148 0.62 2.02 17.50
CA THR A 148 1.76 1.36 18.16
C THR A 148 2.39 2.35 19.14
N CYS A 149 2.30 2.08 20.43
CA CYS A 149 2.77 2.98 21.48
C CYS A 149 3.97 2.36 22.24
N PRO A 150 5.22 2.84 22.03
CA PRO A 150 6.37 2.40 22.83
C PRO A 150 6.40 3.07 24.23
N HIS A 151 5.71 4.20 24.37
CA HIS A 151 5.59 4.98 25.59
C HIS A 151 4.24 5.70 25.50
N ARG A 152 3.31 5.42 26.42
CA ARG A 152 2.06 6.18 26.56
C ARG A 152 2.42 7.66 26.76
N GLN A 153 2.28 8.48 25.73
CA GLN A 153 1.79 9.85 25.77
C GLN A 153 1.79 10.47 24.37
N ARG A 154 0.75 11.27 24.09
CA ARG A 154 0.64 12.25 22.99
C ARG A 154 0.13 11.80 21.61
N SER A 155 -0.95 11.01 21.57
CA SER A 155 -1.85 11.00 20.39
C SER A 155 -3.30 11.38 20.70
N SER A 156 -3.64 11.69 21.96
CA SER A 156 -4.88 12.40 22.25
C SER A 156 -4.67 13.87 21.91
N CYS A 157 -5.57 14.41 21.09
CA CYS A 157 -5.77 15.84 20.96
C CYS A 157 -5.67 16.54 22.33
N PRO A 158 -5.10 17.75 22.44
CA PRO A 158 -5.37 18.59 23.61
C PRO A 158 -6.88 18.79 23.66
N ALA A 159 -7.49 18.48 24.81
CA ALA A 159 -8.92 18.64 25.03
C ALA A 159 -9.39 20.12 25.01
N ASP A 160 -8.50 21.07 24.73
CA ASP A 160 -8.76 22.50 24.84
C ASP A 160 -9.25 23.16 23.53
N SER A 161 -9.51 22.40 22.47
CA SER A 161 -10.05 22.95 21.20
C SER A 161 -11.54 22.69 20.98
N CYS A 162 -12.22 22.03 21.91
CA CYS A 162 -13.68 21.88 21.89
C CYS A 162 -14.33 22.94 22.79
N SER A 163 -14.01 24.21 22.55
CA SER A 163 -14.83 25.33 23.00
C SER A 163 -14.68 26.48 22.01
N THR A 164 -15.83 26.94 21.50
CA THR A 164 -16.03 28.21 20.78
C THR A 164 -15.55 28.24 19.32
N THR A 165 -16.42 27.92 18.36
CA THR A 165 -17.21 28.86 17.53
C THR A 165 -17.97 28.05 16.48
#